data_AF-A0A4R9AC41-F1
#
_entry.id   AF-A0A4R9AC41-F1
#
_cell.length_a   1.000
_cell.length_b   1.000
_cell.length_c   1.000
_cell.angle_alpha   90.00
_cell.angle_beta   90.00
_cell.angle_gamma   90.00
#
_symmetry.space_group_name_H-M   'P 1'
#
loop_
_entity.id
_entity.type
_entity.pdbx_description
1 polymer ?
#
loop_
_entity_poly.entity_id
_entity_poly.type
_entity_poly.pdbx_seq_one_letter_code
_entity_poly.pdbx_strand_id
1 'polypeptide(L)'
;MTSDTDHRLVTQYLRQFDAAAGSLSNARRAVLREEIANHLRELVQPDLSDADASAALSSFGSPADILGQELDVLPPLGASQRRQRRVRRTVAIVVSAVAAAILLIVLLPLLFVVAPVPVAGPDGEVTSVVNANPQGPARVTVGTGYFEYQAAIEAIEDPLPAGAVYPAGVPEDLDSGTSSTGVMQSGAGYVVAQYTWLCAWESEYLTAMAQEDAERQVAAEAMLTTWSTSEFYMTTDPNRDWVASVLEPVRFGDSSGVVRDQPQSCSQAGIINVRG
;
A
#
# COMPACT_ATOMS: atom_id res chain seq x y z
N MET A 1 -33.05 0.06 12.50
CA MET A 1 -33.96 0.27 11.35
C MET A 1 -33.43 -0.59 10.23
N THR A 2 -34.07 -1.72 9.95
CA THR A 2 -33.78 -2.49 8.72
C THR A 2 -34.38 -1.69 7.58
N SER A 3 -33.54 -1.23 6.65
CA SER A 3 -34.04 -0.59 5.43
C SER A 3 -34.86 -1.64 4.69
N ASP A 4 -36.10 -1.33 4.34
CA ASP A 4 -37.06 -2.24 3.67
C ASP A 4 -36.65 -2.58 2.22
N THR A 5 -35.40 -2.28 1.87
CA THR A 5 -34.80 -2.36 0.53
C THR A 5 -33.75 -3.46 0.41
N ASP A 6 -33.40 -4.16 1.49
CA ASP A 6 -32.32 -5.14 1.45
C ASP A 6 -32.80 -6.48 0.87
N HIS A 7 -31.97 -7.11 0.03
CA HIS A 7 -32.24 -8.44 -0.52
C HIS A 7 -32.44 -9.47 0.60
N ARG A 8 -33.45 -10.35 0.47
CA ARG A 8 -33.84 -11.32 1.51
C ARG A 8 -32.67 -12.17 2.01
N LEU A 9 -31.81 -12.62 1.09
CA LEU A 9 -30.65 -13.45 1.42
C LEU A 9 -29.57 -12.68 2.22
N VAL A 10 -29.39 -11.38 1.96
CA VAL A 10 -28.48 -10.53 2.77
C VAL A 10 -28.98 -10.43 4.20
N THR A 11 -30.29 -10.23 4.39
CA THR A 11 -30.90 -10.22 5.73
C THR A 11 -30.74 -11.55 6.45
N GLN A 12 -30.77 -12.68 5.73
CA GLN A 12 -30.50 -13.99 6.30
C GLN A 12 -29.02 -14.15 6.69
N TYR A 13 -28.11 -13.72 5.82
CA TYR A 13 -26.67 -13.75 6.06
C TYR A 13 -26.29 -12.95 7.32
N LEU A 14 -26.77 -11.72 7.43
CA LEU A 14 -26.51 -10.86 8.59
C LEU A 14 -27.06 -11.45 9.90
N ARG A 15 -28.14 -12.23 9.86
CA ARG A 15 -28.61 -12.96 11.05
C ARG A 15 -27.69 -14.11 11.43
N GLN A 16 -27.12 -14.81 10.45
CA GLN A 16 -26.12 -15.86 10.71
C GLN A 16 -24.83 -15.25 11.30
N PHE A 17 -24.41 -14.09 10.79
CA PHE A 17 -23.31 -13.32 11.38
C PHE A 17 -23.55 -12.99 12.85
N ASP A 18 -24.70 -12.42 13.20
CA ASP A 18 -25.00 -12.09 14.61
C ASP A 18 -24.94 -13.30 15.54
N ALA A 19 -25.40 -14.45 15.06
CA ALA A 19 -25.36 -15.70 15.80
C ALA A 19 -23.92 -16.20 16.00
N ALA A 20 -23.09 -16.13 14.95
CA ALA A 20 -21.69 -16.55 15.01
C ALA A 20 -20.80 -15.59 15.83
N ALA A 21 -21.09 -14.29 15.78
CA ALA A 21 -20.34 -13.24 16.48
C ALA A 21 -20.61 -13.17 18.00
N GLY A 22 -21.23 -14.22 18.58
CA GLY A 22 -21.62 -14.29 19.98
C GLY A 22 -20.47 -14.09 20.97
N SER A 23 -19.24 -14.46 20.59
CA SER A 23 -18.01 -14.30 21.38
C SER A 23 -17.44 -12.88 21.39
N LEU A 24 -17.84 -12.02 20.46
CA LEU A 24 -17.36 -10.64 20.35
C LEU A 24 -18.08 -9.70 21.33
N SER A 25 -17.40 -8.64 21.72
CA SER A 25 -18.04 -7.52 22.43
C SER A 25 -19.13 -6.88 21.58
N ASN A 26 -20.18 -6.34 22.22
CA ASN A 26 -21.28 -5.69 21.51
C ASN A 26 -20.80 -4.54 20.60
N ALA A 27 -19.79 -3.79 21.05
CA ALA A 27 -19.23 -2.69 20.27
C ALA A 27 -18.53 -3.20 19.00
N ARG A 28 -17.66 -4.21 19.10
CA ARG A 28 -16.96 -4.78 17.92
C ARG A 28 -17.95 -5.45 16.96
N ARG A 29 -18.94 -6.16 17.51
CA ARG A 29 -20.00 -6.80 16.72
C ARG A 29 -20.80 -5.78 15.90
N ALA A 30 -21.14 -4.64 16.48
CA ALA A 30 -21.87 -3.58 15.78
C ALA A 30 -21.08 -3.00 14.60
N VAL A 31 -19.78 -2.74 14.81
CA VAL A 31 -18.87 -2.24 13.76
C VAL A 31 -18.75 -3.23 12.61
N LEU A 32 -18.37 -4.49 12.90
CA LEU A 32 -18.22 -5.52 11.86
C LEU A 32 -19.54 -5.78 11.12
N ARG A 33 -20.66 -5.77 11.84
CA ARG A 33 -21.99 -5.93 11.22
C ARG A 33 -22.27 -4.83 10.19
N GLU A 34 -21.92 -3.58 10.51
CA GLU A 34 -22.14 -2.44 9.62
C GLU A 34 -21.23 -2.51 8.39
N GLU A 35 -19.96 -2.83 8.57
CA GLU A 35 -18.99 -3.04 7.48
C GLU A 35 -19.45 -4.14 6.52
N ILE A 36 -19.80 -5.32 7.05
CA ILE A 36 -20.32 -6.44 6.26
C ILE A 36 -21.63 -6.06 5.55
N ALA A 37 -22.54 -5.38 6.24
CA ALA A 37 -23.81 -4.97 5.63
C ALA A 37 -23.61 -3.98 4.48
N ASN A 38 -22.64 -3.07 4.59
CA ASN A 38 -22.30 -2.14 3.51
C ASN A 38 -21.75 -2.90 2.29
N HIS A 39 -20.79 -3.80 2.50
CA HIS A 39 -20.18 -4.55 1.41
C HIS A 39 -21.19 -5.48 0.70
N LEU A 40 -22.09 -6.12 1.48
CA LEU A 40 -23.14 -6.96 0.92
C LEU A 40 -24.19 -6.17 0.12
N ARG A 41 -24.44 -4.90 0.46
CA ARG A 41 -25.35 -4.04 -0.32
C ARG A 41 -24.74 -3.63 -1.65
N GLU A 42 -23.43 -3.46 -1.72
CA GLU A 42 -22.71 -3.21 -2.98
C GLU A 42 -22.67 -4.47 -3.86
N LEU A 43 -22.47 -5.64 -3.23
CA LEU A 43 -22.34 -6.91 -3.92
C LEU A 43 -23.69 -7.49 -4.39
N VAL A 44 -24.75 -7.34 -3.59
CA VAL A 44 -26.06 -7.95 -3.82
C VAL A 44 -27.13 -6.86 -3.91
N GLN A 45 -27.43 -6.44 -5.14
CA GLN A 45 -28.47 -5.45 -5.40
C GLN A 45 -29.88 -5.98 -5.01
N PRO A 46 -30.83 -5.10 -4.64
CA PRO A 46 -32.15 -5.52 -4.19
C PRO A 46 -32.98 -6.33 -5.22
N ASP A 47 -32.71 -6.13 -6.51
CA ASP A 47 -33.40 -6.72 -7.65
C ASP A 47 -32.68 -7.95 -8.24
N LEU A 48 -31.54 -8.35 -7.66
CA LEU A 48 -30.81 -9.55 -8.08
C LEU A 48 -31.70 -10.80 -7.94
N SER A 49 -31.47 -11.79 -8.80
CA SER A 49 -32.16 -13.07 -8.63
C SER A 49 -31.63 -13.81 -7.39
N ASP A 50 -32.48 -14.60 -6.73
CA ASP A 50 -32.07 -15.41 -5.57
C ASP A 50 -30.87 -16.34 -5.90
N ALA A 51 -30.76 -16.82 -7.14
CA ALA A 51 -29.67 -17.68 -7.59
C ALA A 51 -28.33 -16.91 -7.67
N ASP A 52 -28.34 -15.74 -8.29
CA ASP A 52 -27.15 -14.89 -8.41
C ASP A 52 -26.72 -14.35 -7.05
N ALA A 53 -27.69 -13.96 -6.21
CA ALA A 53 -27.43 -13.47 -4.86
C ALA A 53 -26.81 -14.59 -3.99
N SER A 54 -27.29 -15.83 -4.13
CA SER A 54 -26.70 -16.98 -3.46
C SER A 54 -25.28 -17.26 -3.93
N ALA A 55 -25.00 -17.12 -5.23
CA ALA A 55 -23.65 -17.29 -5.78
C ALA A 55 -22.70 -16.21 -5.24
N ALA A 56 -23.12 -14.95 -5.26
CA ALA A 56 -22.35 -13.82 -4.74
C ALA A 56 -22.05 -13.99 -3.24
N LEU A 57 -23.05 -14.37 -2.43
CA LEU A 57 -22.86 -14.64 -1.00
C LEU A 57 -21.94 -15.85 -0.74
N SER A 58 -21.95 -16.86 -1.60
CA SER A 58 -21.04 -18.01 -1.47
C SER A 58 -19.59 -17.60 -1.72
N SER A 59 -19.35 -16.72 -2.70
CA SER A 59 -18.03 -16.13 -2.96
C SER A 59 -17.56 -15.21 -1.85
N PHE A 60 -18.48 -14.54 -1.15
CA PHE A 60 -18.16 -13.68 0.00
C PHE A 60 -17.67 -14.47 1.23
N GLY A 61 -17.92 -15.78 1.29
CA GLY A 61 -17.52 -16.65 2.39
C GLY A 61 -18.60 -16.81 3.46
N SER A 62 -18.36 -17.70 4.43
CA SER A 62 -19.31 -17.89 5.54
C SER A 62 -19.05 -16.88 6.66
N PRO A 63 -20.08 -16.49 7.45
CA PRO A 63 -19.87 -15.60 8.59
C PRO A 63 -18.89 -16.14 9.63
N ALA A 64 -18.76 -17.48 9.75
CA ALA A 64 -17.82 -18.11 10.66
C ALA A 64 -16.36 -17.95 10.19
N ASP A 65 -16.12 -18.04 8.88
CA ASP A 65 -14.77 -17.88 8.31
C ASP A 65 -14.26 -16.45 8.48
N ILE A 66 -15.13 -15.46 8.23
CA ILE A 66 -14.83 -14.03 8.44
C ILE A 66 -14.45 -13.76 9.91
N LEU A 67 -15.19 -14.33 10.86
CA LEU A 67 -14.89 -14.17 12.28
C LEU A 67 -13.62 -14.90 12.72
N GLY A 68 -13.26 -16.00 12.06
CA GLY A 68 -12.01 -16.71 12.31
C GLY A 68 -10.80 -15.84 12.03
N GLN A 69 -10.81 -15.11 10.91
CA GLN A 69 -9.74 -14.19 10.52
C GLN A 69 -9.57 -13.03 11.51
N GLU A 70 -10.69 -12.50 12.03
CA GLU A 70 -10.67 -11.39 13.01
C GLU A 70 -10.13 -11.77 14.39
N LEU A 71 -10.32 -13.03 14.82
CA LEU A 71 -9.87 -13.49 16.13
C LEU A 71 -8.35 -13.75 16.17
N ASP A 72 -7.74 -14.10 15.03
CA ASP A 72 -6.31 -14.35 14.94
C ASP A 72 -5.47 -13.06 14.92
N VAL A 73 -6.08 -11.91 14.65
CA VAL A 73 -5.39 -10.60 14.56
C VAL A 73 -5.25 -9.88 15.91
N LEU A 74 -5.84 -10.39 17.00
CA LEU A 74 -5.75 -9.71 18.30
C LEU A 74 -4.37 -9.90 18.98
N PRO A 75 -3.55 -8.83 19.14
CA PRO A 75 -2.30 -8.93 19.89
C PRO A 75 -2.58 -9.19 21.38
N PRO A 76 -1.69 -9.89 22.11
CA PRO A 76 -1.87 -10.19 23.52
C PRO A 76 -2.00 -8.89 24.35
N LEU A 77 -3.18 -8.69 24.93
CA LEU A 77 -3.50 -7.56 25.80
C LEU A 77 -2.67 -7.64 27.10
N GLY A 78 -1.48 -7.03 27.13
CA GLY A 78 -0.61 -7.16 28.30
C GLY A 78 0.41 -6.05 28.63
N ALA A 79 0.64 -5.03 27.80
CA ALA A 79 1.78 -4.12 28.06
C ALA A 79 1.63 -2.67 27.59
N SER A 80 0.73 -1.84 28.15
CA SER A 80 0.83 -0.38 27.89
C SER A 80 0.42 0.60 29.00
N GLN A 81 0.15 0.18 30.25
CA GLN A 81 -0.22 1.14 31.30
C GLN A 81 0.93 1.78 32.09
N ARG A 82 2.21 1.35 31.93
CA ARG A 82 3.32 1.84 32.78
C ARG A 82 4.16 3.00 32.22
N ARG A 83 3.97 3.42 30.95
CA ARG A 83 4.90 4.37 30.30
C ARG A 83 4.50 5.86 30.39
N GLN A 84 3.34 6.18 30.98
CA GLN A 84 2.76 7.53 30.93
C GLN A 84 3.26 8.50 32.03
N ARG A 85 4.01 8.03 33.05
CA ARG A 85 4.43 8.88 34.19
C ARG A 85 5.81 9.57 34.06
N ARG A 86 6.63 9.27 33.05
CA ARG A 86 8.00 9.84 32.94
C ARG A 86 8.15 11.09 32.05
N VAL A 87 7.11 11.53 31.33
CA VAL A 87 7.22 12.58 30.30
C VAL A 87 7.14 14.01 30.87
N ARG A 88 6.79 14.21 32.14
CA ARG A 88 6.61 15.57 32.73
C ARG A 88 7.89 16.31 33.14
N ARG A 89 9.10 15.75 32.94
CA ARG A 89 10.36 16.42 33.33
C ARG A 89 11.21 16.98 32.18
N THR A 90 10.86 16.74 30.92
CA THR A 90 11.71 17.13 29.76
C THR A 90 11.22 18.37 28.99
N VAL A 91 10.25 19.11 29.52
CA VAL A 91 9.66 20.28 28.83
C VAL A 91 10.47 21.58 29.04
N ALA A 92 11.41 21.62 30.00
CA ALA A 92 12.17 22.84 30.29
C ALA A 92 13.44 23.05 29.45
N ILE A 93 13.91 22.04 28.69
CA ILE A 93 15.19 22.13 27.93
C ILE A 93 14.97 22.49 26.44
N VAL A 94 13.77 22.26 25.89
CA VAL A 94 13.51 22.44 24.45
C VAL A 94 13.36 23.91 24.04
N VAL A 95 13.03 24.81 24.96
CA VAL A 95 12.73 26.23 24.64
C VAL A 95 13.98 27.04 24.27
N SER A 96 15.18 26.66 24.73
CA SER A 96 16.42 27.40 24.40
C SER A 96 17.04 27.02 23.05
N ALA A 97 16.77 25.81 22.53
CA ALA A 97 17.31 25.37 21.22
C ALA A 97 16.56 26.00 20.03
N VAL A 98 15.26 26.29 20.19
CA VAL A 98 14.42 26.86 19.12
C VAL A 98 14.84 28.30 18.76
N ALA A 99 15.29 29.10 19.74
CA ALA A 99 15.72 30.48 19.48
C ALA A 99 17.02 30.58 18.66
N ALA A 100 17.93 29.60 18.78
CA ALA A 100 19.17 29.56 17.99
C ALA A 100 18.91 29.09 16.55
N ALA A 101 17.96 28.17 16.34
CA ALA A 101 17.59 27.69 15.01
C ALA A 101 16.93 28.78 14.14
N ILE A 102 16.11 29.66 14.75
CA ILE A 102 15.45 30.75 14.02
C ILE A 102 16.46 31.78 13.49
N LEU A 103 17.56 32.04 14.21
CA LEU A 103 18.59 32.99 13.74
C LEU A 103 19.38 32.46 12.53
N LEU A 104 19.55 31.14 12.43
CA LEU A 104 20.26 30.50 11.31
C LEU A 104 19.42 30.53 10.02
N ILE A 105 18.10 30.40 10.14
CA ILE A 105 17.16 30.41 8.99
C ILE A 105 17.08 31.79 8.34
N VAL A 106 17.21 32.88 9.11
CA VAL A 106 17.10 34.25 8.57
C VAL A 106 18.37 34.70 7.82
N LEU A 107 19.54 34.12 8.12
CA LEU A 107 20.82 34.52 7.50
C LEU A 107 21.24 33.67 6.29
N LEU A 108 20.66 32.46 6.11
CA LEU A 108 21.02 31.57 4.99
C LEU A 108 20.60 32.01 3.57
N PRO A 109 19.54 32.80 3.32
CA PRO A 109 19.08 33.03 1.94
C PRO A 109 19.96 34.01 1.13
N LEU A 110 21.02 34.58 1.71
CA LEU A 110 21.92 35.52 1.01
C LEU A 110 23.09 34.85 0.26
N LEU A 111 23.27 33.52 0.37
CA LEU A 111 24.37 32.80 -0.28
C LEU A 111 23.95 31.89 -1.44
N PHE A 112 22.64 31.78 -1.74
CA PHE A 112 22.18 31.01 -2.90
C PHE A 112 22.31 31.86 -4.17
N VAL A 113 23.50 31.79 -4.77
CA VAL A 113 23.70 32.08 -6.19
C VAL A 113 22.78 31.14 -6.97
N VAL A 114 21.77 31.71 -7.63
CA VAL A 114 20.89 30.98 -8.55
C VAL A 114 21.76 30.42 -9.67
N ALA A 115 22.12 29.14 -9.59
CA ALA A 115 22.72 28.44 -10.71
C ALA A 115 21.69 28.40 -11.85
N PRO A 116 22.11 28.57 -13.12
CA PRO A 116 21.21 28.43 -14.24
C PRO A 116 20.63 27.01 -14.24
N VAL A 117 19.29 26.93 -14.24
CA VAL A 117 18.55 25.68 -14.40
C VAL A 117 19.05 25.01 -15.69
N PRO A 118 19.57 23.78 -15.63
CA PRO A 118 19.90 23.04 -16.84
C PRO A 118 18.59 22.87 -17.64
N VAL A 119 18.52 23.51 -18.80
CA VAL A 119 17.42 23.34 -19.74
C VAL A 119 17.56 21.92 -20.29
N ALA A 120 16.75 21.00 -19.77
CA ALA A 120 16.60 19.67 -20.32
C ALA A 120 16.37 19.78 -21.84
N GLY A 121 17.22 19.10 -22.61
CA GLY A 121 17.09 19.08 -24.06
C GLY A 121 15.69 18.58 -24.46
N PRO A 122 15.03 19.20 -25.43
CA PRO A 122 13.60 18.98 -25.72
C PRO A 122 13.23 17.57 -26.19
N ASP A 123 14.19 16.67 -26.41
CA ASP A 123 13.95 15.38 -27.07
C ASP A 123 14.45 14.15 -26.27
N GLY A 124 14.88 14.35 -25.02
CA GLY A 124 15.23 13.24 -24.13
C GLY A 124 13.97 12.63 -23.52
N GLU A 125 13.27 11.78 -24.28
CA GLU A 125 12.16 10.98 -23.73
C GLU A 125 12.68 10.18 -22.55
N VAL A 126 12.33 10.60 -21.33
CA VAL A 126 12.64 9.87 -20.10
C VAL A 126 11.79 8.61 -20.14
N THR A 127 12.35 7.54 -20.69
CA THR A 127 11.68 6.25 -20.74
C THR A 127 11.62 5.70 -19.33
N SER A 128 10.47 5.88 -18.68
CA SER A 128 10.20 5.22 -17.41
C SER A 128 10.31 3.70 -17.57
N VAL A 129 10.84 3.06 -16.54
CA VAL A 129 11.05 1.61 -16.55
C VAL A 129 9.73 0.85 -16.35
N VAL A 130 8.73 1.50 -15.77
CA VAL A 130 7.38 0.94 -15.61
C VAL A 130 6.45 1.49 -16.67
N ASN A 131 6.13 0.63 -17.66
CA ASN A 131 5.24 0.93 -18.77
C ASN A 131 3.85 0.31 -18.56
N ALA A 132 2.82 0.83 -19.24
CA ALA A 132 1.44 0.33 -19.12
C ALA A 132 1.32 -1.15 -19.51
N ASN A 133 2.18 -1.58 -20.43
CA ASN A 133 2.34 -2.97 -20.86
C ASN A 133 3.77 -3.42 -20.54
N PRO A 134 4.06 -3.77 -19.27
CA PRO A 134 5.38 -4.25 -18.92
C PRO A 134 5.64 -5.59 -19.64
N GLN A 135 6.91 -5.88 -19.89
CA GLN A 135 7.28 -7.25 -20.23
C GLN A 135 7.02 -8.11 -18.98
N GLY A 136 6.43 -9.30 -19.16
CA GLY A 136 6.01 -10.13 -18.04
C GLY A 136 5.01 -11.22 -18.39
N PRO A 137 4.48 -11.90 -17.36
CA PRO A 137 3.32 -12.77 -17.50
C PRO A 137 2.15 -12.02 -18.14
N ALA A 138 1.21 -12.77 -18.71
CA ALA A 138 -0.07 -12.20 -19.11
C ALA A 138 -0.71 -11.52 -17.89
N ARG A 139 -1.38 -10.38 -18.13
CA ARG A 139 -2.08 -9.65 -17.08
C ARG A 139 -3.57 -9.77 -17.28
N VAL A 140 -4.29 -9.99 -16.19
CA VAL A 140 -5.75 -10.04 -16.19
C VAL A 140 -6.31 -8.78 -15.57
N THR A 141 -7.46 -8.37 -16.11
CA THR A 141 -8.19 -7.16 -15.73
C THR A 141 -9.60 -7.48 -15.24
N VAL A 142 -9.79 -8.71 -14.77
CA VAL A 142 -11.06 -9.27 -14.31
C VAL A 142 -10.75 -10.19 -13.15
N GLY A 143 -11.60 -10.20 -12.12
CA GLY A 143 -11.38 -11.01 -10.92
C GLY A 143 -11.13 -10.17 -9.67
N THR A 144 -11.12 -10.82 -8.51
CA THR A 144 -10.95 -10.16 -7.22
C THR A 144 -9.58 -9.50 -7.11
N GLY A 145 -8.52 -10.15 -7.62
CA GLY A 145 -7.16 -9.60 -7.56
C GLY A 145 -7.06 -8.27 -8.32
N TYR A 146 -7.68 -8.18 -9.51
CA TYR A 146 -7.74 -6.93 -10.24
C TYR A 146 -8.50 -5.81 -9.51
N PHE A 147 -9.62 -6.11 -8.84
CA PHE A 147 -10.35 -5.09 -8.07
C PHE A 147 -9.57 -4.61 -6.85
N GLU A 148 -8.93 -5.52 -6.11
CA GLU A 148 -8.02 -5.17 -5.01
C GLU A 148 -6.87 -4.28 -5.51
N TYR A 149 -6.33 -4.58 -6.69
CA TYR A 149 -5.26 -3.81 -7.32
C TYR A 149 -5.70 -2.37 -7.67
N GLN A 150 -6.88 -2.20 -8.29
CA GLN A 150 -7.41 -0.88 -8.60
C GLN A 150 -7.69 -0.07 -7.33
N ALA A 151 -8.33 -0.68 -6.34
CA ALA A 151 -8.58 -0.03 -5.04
C ALA A 151 -7.27 0.38 -4.34
N ALA A 152 -6.24 -0.46 -4.43
CA ALA A 152 -4.93 -0.15 -3.88
C ALA A 152 -4.25 1.02 -4.60
N ILE A 153 -4.32 1.08 -5.93
CA ILE A 153 -3.80 2.22 -6.71
C ILE A 153 -4.48 3.53 -6.29
N GLU A 154 -5.81 3.51 -6.15
CA GLU A 154 -6.58 4.69 -5.72
C GLU A 154 -6.25 5.14 -4.29
N ALA A 155 -5.86 4.21 -3.42
CA ALA A 155 -5.51 4.47 -2.03
C ALA A 155 -4.05 4.95 -1.83
N ILE A 156 -3.15 4.74 -2.80
CA ILE A 156 -1.78 5.23 -2.73
C ILE A 156 -1.77 6.73 -3.01
N GLU A 157 -1.54 7.54 -1.98
CA GLU A 157 -1.55 9.01 -2.08
C GLU A 157 -0.36 9.57 -2.87
N ASP A 158 0.81 8.95 -2.74
CA ASP A 158 2.04 9.40 -3.39
C ASP A 158 2.09 8.94 -4.86
N PRO A 159 2.35 9.84 -5.81
CA PRO A 159 2.34 9.48 -7.23
C PRO A 159 3.52 8.57 -7.60
N LEU A 160 3.41 7.93 -8.77
CA LEU A 160 4.55 7.32 -9.44
C LEU A 160 5.51 8.41 -9.99
N PRO A 161 6.79 8.09 -10.24
CA PRO A 161 7.71 9.03 -10.87
C PRO A 161 7.23 9.43 -12.27
N ALA A 162 7.71 10.58 -12.77
CA ALA A 162 7.27 11.12 -14.05
C ALA A 162 7.46 10.10 -15.19
N GLY A 163 6.41 9.88 -15.97
CA GLY A 163 6.39 8.93 -17.08
C GLY A 163 6.15 7.47 -16.68
N ALA A 164 6.22 7.11 -15.39
CA ALA A 164 5.80 5.79 -14.92
C ALA A 164 4.27 5.69 -14.86
N VAL A 165 3.77 4.49 -15.13
CA VAL A 165 2.34 4.18 -15.07
C VAL A 165 2.16 2.82 -14.43
N TYR A 166 1.06 2.65 -13.68
CA TYR A 166 0.67 1.32 -13.22
C TYR A 166 0.35 0.43 -14.44
N PRO A 167 0.80 -0.83 -14.46
CA PRO A 167 0.37 -1.78 -15.47
C PRO A 167 -1.14 -1.96 -15.53
N ALA A 168 -1.67 -2.35 -16.68
CA ALA A 168 -3.12 -2.45 -16.90
C ALA A 168 -3.86 -3.52 -16.07
N GLY A 169 -3.16 -4.36 -15.31
CA GLY A 169 -3.77 -5.43 -14.52
C GLY A 169 -2.78 -6.18 -13.65
N VAL A 170 -3.22 -7.26 -13.04
CA VAL A 170 -2.40 -8.14 -12.20
C VAL A 170 -1.89 -9.34 -12.99
N PRO A 171 -0.72 -9.91 -12.67
CA PRO A 171 -0.25 -11.15 -13.28
C PRO A 171 -1.32 -12.26 -13.20
N GLU A 172 -1.53 -12.98 -14.32
CA GLU A 172 -2.58 -14.01 -14.47
C GLU A 172 -2.49 -15.11 -13.40
N ASP A 173 -1.28 -15.45 -12.97
CA ASP A 173 -1.02 -16.43 -11.92
C ASP A 173 -1.46 -15.97 -10.53
N LEU A 174 -1.58 -14.66 -10.31
CA LEU A 174 -2.04 -14.07 -9.05
C LEU A 174 -3.55 -13.87 -8.97
N ASP A 175 -4.26 -13.84 -10.10
CA ASP A 175 -5.70 -13.65 -10.17
C ASP A 175 -6.36 -14.82 -10.91
N SER A 176 -6.07 -16.02 -10.39
CA SER A 176 -6.61 -17.28 -10.89
C SER A 176 -8.03 -17.54 -10.40
N GLY A 177 -8.86 -16.50 -10.24
CA GLY A 177 -10.26 -16.56 -9.77
C GLY A 177 -11.21 -17.49 -10.56
N THR A 178 -10.70 -18.18 -11.57
CA THR A 178 -11.40 -19.20 -12.37
C THR A 178 -10.80 -20.60 -12.27
N SER A 179 -9.63 -20.78 -11.65
CA SER A 179 -9.05 -22.11 -11.45
C SER A 179 -9.79 -22.82 -10.31
N SER A 180 -10.44 -23.93 -10.61
CA SER A 180 -11.21 -24.74 -9.64
C SER A 180 -10.36 -25.35 -8.51
N THR A 181 -9.08 -25.01 -8.43
CA THR A 181 -8.08 -25.65 -7.56
C THR A 181 -7.22 -24.68 -6.75
N GLY A 182 -7.34 -23.36 -6.97
CA GLY A 182 -6.54 -22.36 -6.26
C GLY A 182 -7.42 -21.33 -5.57
N VAL A 183 -7.37 -21.29 -4.24
CA VAL A 183 -7.92 -20.15 -3.48
C VAL A 183 -6.88 -19.03 -3.59
N MET A 184 -7.25 -17.90 -4.20
CA MET A 184 -6.43 -16.70 -4.15
C MET A 184 -6.29 -16.27 -2.68
N GLN A 185 -5.07 -15.96 -2.24
CA GLN A 185 -4.91 -15.22 -0.99
C GLN A 185 -5.43 -13.79 -1.24
N SER A 186 -6.45 -13.38 -0.50
CA SER A 186 -6.91 -11.99 -0.54
C SER A 186 -5.74 -11.05 -0.24
N GLY A 187 -5.70 -9.92 -0.94
CA GLY A 187 -4.63 -8.93 -0.87
C GLY A 187 -3.57 -9.06 -1.98
N ALA A 188 -3.68 -10.04 -2.89
CA ALA A 188 -2.73 -10.20 -3.99
C ALA A 188 -2.68 -8.93 -4.88
N GLY A 189 -3.83 -8.34 -5.19
CA GLY A 189 -3.88 -7.10 -5.95
C GLY A 189 -3.23 -5.93 -5.21
N TYR A 190 -3.49 -5.84 -3.91
CA TYR A 190 -2.91 -4.82 -3.04
C TYR A 190 -1.38 -4.92 -2.99
N VAL A 191 -0.83 -6.12 -2.85
CA VAL A 191 0.62 -6.39 -2.88
C VAL A 191 1.23 -5.95 -4.23
N VAL A 192 0.60 -6.29 -5.35
CA VAL A 192 1.10 -5.92 -6.69
C VAL A 192 1.16 -4.40 -6.86
N ALA A 193 0.16 -3.66 -6.38
CA ALA A 193 0.16 -2.18 -6.45
C ALA A 193 1.31 -1.58 -5.65
N GLN A 194 1.48 -2.02 -4.39
CA GLN A 194 2.54 -1.53 -3.51
C GLN A 194 3.94 -1.80 -4.08
N TYR A 195 4.20 -3.01 -4.57
CA TYR A 195 5.49 -3.32 -5.19
C TYR A 195 5.70 -2.67 -6.55
N THR A 196 4.63 -2.38 -7.31
CA THR A 196 4.75 -1.57 -8.54
C THR A 196 5.26 -0.17 -8.21
N TRP A 197 4.71 0.43 -7.16
CA TRP A 197 5.13 1.74 -6.68
C TRP A 197 6.58 1.76 -6.22
N LEU A 198 7.00 0.78 -5.40
CA LEU A 198 8.37 0.67 -4.93
C LEU A 198 9.35 0.48 -6.11
N CYS A 199 9.07 -0.48 -7.00
CA CYS A 199 9.87 -0.75 -8.19
C CYS A 199 10.09 0.50 -9.06
N ALA A 200 9.04 1.33 -9.23
CA ALA A 200 9.13 2.55 -10.02
C ALA A 200 10.11 3.56 -9.40
N TRP A 201 10.02 3.80 -8.09
CA TRP A 201 10.89 4.76 -7.40
C TRP A 201 12.32 4.27 -7.23
N GLU A 202 12.54 2.97 -7.05
CA GLU A 202 13.90 2.40 -7.07
C GLU A 202 14.55 2.56 -8.44
N SER A 203 13.78 2.32 -9.50
CA SER A 203 14.25 2.52 -10.88
C SER A 203 14.56 3.98 -11.18
N GLU A 204 13.72 4.90 -10.70
CA GLU A 204 13.95 6.34 -10.82
C GLU A 204 15.21 6.78 -10.08
N TYR A 205 15.44 6.28 -8.87
CA TYR A 205 16.64 6.57 -8.10
C TYR A 205 17.92 6.14 -8.85
N LEU A 206 17.94 4.90 -9.37
CA LEU A 206 19.08 4.39 -10.12
C LEU A 206 19.32 5.17 -11.43
N THR A 207 18.23 5.50 -12.15
CA THR A 207 18.30 6.30 -13.38
C THR A 207 18.84 7.70 -13.11
N ALA A 208 18.33 8.38 -12.07
CA ALA A 208 18.78 9.71 -11.70
C ALA A 208 20.26 9.72 -11.30
N MET A 209 20.71 8.70 -10.56
CA MET A 209 22.13 8.53 -10.25
C MET A 209 22.99 8.33 -11.49
N ALA A 210 22.57 7.46 -12.42
CA ALA A 210 23.32 7.21 -13.66
C ALA A 210 23.41 8.46 -14.56
N GLN A 211 22.45 9.37 -14.44
CA GLN A 211 22.38 10.63 -15.19
C GLN A 211 23.00 11.81 -14.43
N GLU A 212 23.53 11.59 -13.21
CA GLU A 212 24.04 12.63 -12.31
C GLU A 212 23.00 13.74 -12.03
N ASP A 213 21.70 13.39 -12.04
CA ASP A 213 20.58 14.29 -11.76
C ASP A 213 20.25 14.28 -10.26
N ALA A 214 20.92 15.16 -9.52
CA ALA A 214 20.76 15.26 -8.07
C ALA A 214 19.34 15.62 -7.63
N GLU A 215 18.59 16.40 -8.42
CA GLU A 215 17.23 16.80 -8.07
C GLU A 215 16.29 15.59 -8.10
N ARG A 216 16.33 14.82 -9.19
CA ARG A 216 15.55 13.58 -9.32
C ARG A 216 15.99 12.52 -8.32
N GLN A 217 17.29 12.42 -8.04
CA GLN A 217 17.81 11.49 -7.03
C GLN A 217 17.24 11.79 -5.64
N VAL A 218 17.25 13.06 -5.20
CA VAL A 218 16.68 13.47 -3.91
C VAL A 218 15.17 13.24 -3.87
N ALA A 219 14.45 13.53 -4.96
CA ALA A 219 13.02 13.27 -5.04
C ALA A 219 12.71 11.77 -4.89
N ALA A 220 13.48 10.91 -5.55
CA ALA A 220 13.32 9.46 -5.43
C ALA A 220 13.67 8.95 -4.02
N GLU A 221 14.74 9.46 -3.39
CA GLU A 221 15.10 9.12 -2.01
C GLU A 221 13.98 9.50 -1.01
N ALA A 222 13.34 10.65 -1.22
CA ALA A 222 12.22 11.07 -0.38
C ALA A 222 11.06 10.08 -0.47
N MET A 223 10.74 9.59 -1.66
CA MET A 223 9.70 8.59 -1.87
C MET A 223 10.08 7.23 -1.26
N LEU A 224 11.30 6.74 -1.48
CA LEU A 224 11.80 5.52 -0.81
C LEU A 224 11.76 5.64 0.72
N THR A 225 11.94 6.86 1.26
CA THR A 225 11.75 7.13 2.68
C THR A 225 10.28 7.01 3.10
N THR A 226 9.34 7.54 2.31
CA THR A 226 7.90 7.39 2.57
C THR A 226 7.47 5.93 2.63
N TRP A 227 7.94 5.08 1.70
CA TRP A 227 7.70 3.63 1.72
C TRP A 227 8.00 3.01 3.08
N SER A 228 9.15 3.35 3.67
CA SER A 228 9.61 2.81 4.97
C SER A 228 8.72 3.18 6.17
N THR A 229 7.75 4.05 5.96
CA THR A 229 6.77 4.49 6.95
C THR A 229 5.34 4.10 6.60
N SER A 230 5.13 3.47 5.45
CA SER A 230 3.81 2.96 5.04
C SER A 230 3.35 1.82 5.96
N GLU A 231 2.03 1.70 6.13
CA GLU A 231 1.43 0.59 6.89
C GLU A 231 1.77 -0.77 6.26
N PHE A 232 1.79 -0.82 4.93
CA PHE A 232 2.18 -2.01 4.17
C PHE A 232 3.58 -2.49 4.56
N TYR A 233 4.56 -1.59 4.52
CA TYR A 233 5.93 -1.90 4.88
C TYR A 233 6.06 -2.32 6.34
N MET A 234 5.46 -1.57 7.27
CA MET A 234 5.55 -1.89 8.70
C MET A 234 4.97 -3.26 9.05
N THR A 235 4.01 -3.74 8.27
CA THR A 235 3.38 -5.06 8.44
C THR A 235 4.23 -6.17 7.81
N THR A 236 4.86 -5.93 6.67
CA THR A 236 5.62 -6.94 5.91
C THR A 236 7.08 -7.07 6.35
N ASP A 237 7.69 -6.00 6.87
CA ASP A 237 9.05 -5.99 7.41
C ASP A 237 9.10 -5.33 8.81
N PRO A 238 8.61 -6.02 9.85
CA PRO A 238 8.57 -5.48 11.21
C PRO A 238 9.96 -5.25 11.83
N ASN A 239 10.99 -5.94 11.32
CA ASN A 239 12.37 -5.79 11.79
C ASN A 239 13.08 -4.61 11.13
N ARG A 240 12.51 -4.08 10.04
CA ARG A 240 13.05 -3.02 9.21
C ARG A 240 14.38 -3.40 8.53
N ASP A 241 14.51 -4.66 8.14
CA ASP A 241 15.71 -5.18 7.49
C ASP A 241 15.96 -4.51 6.12
N TRP A 242 14.90 -4.18 5.38
CA TRP A 242 14.99 -3.43 4.11
C TRP A 242 15.53 -2.01 4.35
N VAL A 243 15.06 -1.29 5.36
CA VAL A 243 15.60 0.05 5.69
C VAL A 243 17.10 -0.01 5.94
N ALA A 244 17.57 -0.98 6.74
CA ALA A 244 18.99 -1.12 7.06
C ALA A 244 19.84 -1.51 5.84
N SER A 245 19.29 -2.32 4.93
CA SER A 245 20.04 -2.88 3.80
C SER A 245 19.91 -2.11 2.48
N VAL A 246 18.88 -1.25 2.35
CA VAL A 246 18.55 -0.48 1.15
C VAL A 246 18.58 1.02 1.42
N LEU A 247 17.77 1.52 2.36
CA LEU A 247 17.57 2.96 2.55
C LEU A 247 18.72 3.64 3.33
N GLU A 248 19.31 2.98 4.32
CA GLU A 248 20.45 3.55 5.07
C GLU A 248 21.69 3.81 4.19
N PRO A 249 22.12 2.88 3.31
CA PRO A 249 23.19 3.13 2.34
C PRO A 249 22.91 4.33 1.40
N VAL A 250 21.66 4.48 0.93
CA VAL A 250 21.23 5.56 0.04
C VAL A 250 21.56 6.94 0.61
N ARG A 251 21.40 7.13 1.92
CA ARG A 251 21.70 8.40 2.63
C ARG A 251 23.18 8.80 2.57
N PHE A 252 24.05 7.85 2.25
CA PHE A 252 25.49 8.06 2.08
C PHE A 252 25.91 8.01 0.61
N GLY A 253 24.94 8.05 -0.32
CA GLY A 253 25.17 7.96 -1.76
C GLY A 253 25.54 6.56 -2.24
N ASP A 254 25.31 5.52 -1.44
CA ASP A 254 25.57 4.13 -1.82
C ASP A 254 24.28 3.47 -2.35
N SER A 255 24.24 3.25 -3.66
CA SER A 255 23.11 2.62 -4.35
C SER A 255 23.13 1.10 -4.32
N SER A 256 24.14 0.46 -3.74
CA SER A 256 24.30 -1.00 -3.80
C SER A 256 23.11 -1.76 -3.21
N GLY A 257 22.45 -1.19 -2.19
CA GLY A 257 21.21 -1.70 -1.63
C GLY A 257 20.06 -1.71 -2.64
N VAL A 258 19.80 -0.57 -3.28
CA VAL A 258 18.74 -0.39 -4.29
C VAL A 258 18.99 -1.24 -5.53
N VAL A 259 20.25 -1.30 -6.01
CA VAL A 259 20.64 -2.14 -7.16
C VAL A 259 20.32 -3.62 -6.92
N ARG A 260 20.48 -4.08 -5.67
CA ARG A 260 20.19 -5.47 -5.29
C ARG A 260 18.70 -5.74 -5.10
N ASP A 261 17.95 -4.79 -4.53
CA ASP A 261 16.53 -4.96 -4.21
C ASP A 261 15.61 -4.80 -5.42
N GLN A 262 15.92 -3.85 -6.31
CA GLN A 262 15.06 -3.49 -7.45
C GLN A 262 14.59 -4.69 -8.29
N PRO A 263 15.45 -5.65 -8.69
CA PRO A 263 14.97 -6.82 -9.45
C PRO A 263 13.93 -7.65 -8.69
N GLN A 264 14.05 -7.75 -7.37
CA GLN A 264 13.11 -8.47 -6.51
C GLN A 264 11.80 -7.71 -6.39
N SER A 265 11.84 -6.43 -6.05
CA SER A 265 10.65 -5.56 -5.92
C SER A 265 9.85 -5.52 -7.22
N CYS A 266 10.52 -5.39 -8.36
CA CYS A 266 9.88 -5.42 -9.66
C CYS A 266 9.30 -6.81 -10.02
N SER A 267 10.00 -7.89 -9.67
CA SER A 267 9.47 -9.24 -9.87
C SER A 267 8.19 -9.48 -9.06
N GLN A 268 8.09 -8.94 -7.85
CA GLN A 268 6.87 -9.04 -7.03
C GLN A 268 5.70 -8.24 -7.61
N ALA A 269 5.98 -7.18 -8.36
CA ALA A 269 5.00 -6.45 -9.17
C ALA A 269 4.64 -7.16 -10.50
N GLY A 270 5.26 -8.31 -10.79
CA GLY A 270 5.14 -9.01 -12.08
C GLY A 270 5.73 -8.21 -13.26
N ILE A 271 6.76 -7.40 -12.99
CA ILE A 271 7.50 -6.62 -13.99
C ILE A 271 8.87 -7.29 -14.16
N ILE A 272 9.14 -7.83 -15.36
CA ILE A 272 10.44 -8.43 -15.67
C ILE A 272 11.25 -7.52 -16.60
N ASN A 273 12.57 -7.73 -16.64
CA ASN A 273 13.52 -7.01 -17.51
C ASN A 273 13.58 -5.50 -17.25
N VAL A 274 13.47 -5.10 -15.98
CA VAL A 274 13.67 -3.72 -15.55
C VAL A 274 15.12 -3.34 -15.81
N ARG A 275 15.34 -2.31 -16.64
CA ARG A 275 16.66 -1.72 -16.86
C ARG A 275 16.87 -0.66 -15.79
N GLY A 276 17.84 -0.89 -14.90
CA GLY A 276 18.41 0.16 -14.05
C GLY A 276 19.45 0.99 -14.78
#